data_AF-A0A2T9XWR8-F1
#
_entry.id   AF-A0A2T9XWR8-F1
#
_cell.length_a   1.000
_cell.length_b   1.000
_cell.length_c   1.000
_cell.angle_alpha   90.00
_cell.angle_beta   90.00
_cell.angle_gamma   90.00
#
_symmetry.space_group_name_H-M   'P 1'
#
loop_
_entity.id
_entity.type
_entity.pdbx_description
1 polymer ?
#
loop_
_entity_poly.entity_id
_entity_poly.type
_entity_poly.pdbx_seq_one_letter_code
_entity_poly.pdbx_strand_id
1 'polypeptide(L)'
;MFLTLKKESIRKGLNFTSGMVNSWNKFCFQGGYLEARVSLPGKGNVAGYWPAIWTLGNLGRAGFGSTVDGLWPYSYNTCDSSVLPNQANPYLSKLPGQRLNACVCKGDHPSPGIGRGAPEIDMFEATVEYGGVPSLSMSYQVAPFDFHSKFKKKYTKIFNPGQRIPGQTKYNMYLGDDMQQTLSALHYVDSSVSGGREYQVYGFEYEPGPDGYIQWYADGIPVWRVDAKSVGPNEISRVSQRVIPEEPMYIIMNLGISENFGAIDMDNLEFPASLYIDYVRLYQHPKRIKLSCDPPDRPTAKYILNHPRAYFNRNYTTWKETGYGLPKYDFSGCKK
;
A
#
# COMPACT_ATOMS: atom_id res chain seq x y z
N MET A 1 8.49 20.50 -0.72
CA MET A 1 7.32 20.57 -1.64
C MET A 1 6.02 20.58 -0.84
N PHE A 2 4.88 20.92 -1.44
CA PHE A 2 3.57 20.80 -0.78
C PHE A 2 2.48 20.36 -1.78
N LEU A 3 1.47 19.64 -1.29
CA LEU A 3 0.29 19.23 -2.04
C LEU A 3 -0.93 19.92 -1.44
N THR A 4 -1.63 20.73 -2.22
CA THR A 4 -2.76 21.55 -1.74
C THR A 4 -4.09 21.00 -2.22
N LEU A 5 -5.00 20.79 -1.27
CA LEU A 5 -6.40 20.51 -1.52
C LEU A 5 -7.20 21.81 -1.43
N LYS A 6 -8.05 22.04 -2.42
CA LYS A 6 -8.91 23.21 -2.51
C LYS A 6 -10.36 22.82 -2.80
N LYS A 7 -11.32 23.56 -2.25
CA LYS A 7 -12.75 23.48 -2.58
C LYS A 7 -13.07 24.29 -3.85
N GLU A 8 -12.33 23.99 -4.91
CA GLU A 8 -12.54 24.53 -6.26
C GLU A 8 -12.15 23.46 -7.28
N SER A 9 -12.80 23.46 -8.44
CA SER A 9 -12.50 22.50 -9.52
C SER A 9 -12.69 23.14 -10.89
N ILE A 10 -11.71 22.91 -11.77
CA ILE A 10 -11.80 23.24 -13.20
C ILE A 10 -12.57 22.18 -14.00
N ARG A 11 -12.88 21.03 -13.39
CA ARG A 11 -13.61 19.93 -14.03
C ARG A 11 -15.08 19.98 -13.61
N LYS A 12 -15.98 20.00 -14.60
CA LYS A 12 -17.43 19.97 -14.39
C LYS A 12 -17.85 18.74 -13.58
N GLY A 13 -18.68 18.94 -12.56
CA GLY A 13 -19.21 17.87 -11.71
C GLY A 13 -18.30 17.43 -10.55
N LEU A 14 -17.14 18.06 -10.37
CA LEU A 14 -16.27 17.85 -9.21
C LEU A 14 -16.20 19.14 -8.37
N ASN A 15 -16.09 18.99 -7.05
CA ASN A 15 -16.09 20.12 -6.10
C ASN A 15 -14.69 20.47 -5.57
N PHE A 16 -13.71 19.59 -5.75
CA PHE A 16 -12.38 19.71 -5.15
C PHE A 16 -11.27 19.46 -6.16
N THR A 17 -10.14 20.12 -5.96
CA THR A 17 -8.88 19.87 -6.68
C THR A 17 -7.80 19.58 -5.66
N SER A 18 -7.00 18.54 -5.93
CA SER A 18 -5.84 18.18 -5.11
C SER A 18 -4.68 17.65 -5.96
N GLY A 19 -3.63 17.15 -5.32
CA GLY A 19 -2.45 16.58 -5.96
C GLY A 19 -2.08 15.20 -5.44
N MET A 20 -1.51 14.41 -6.36
CA MET A 20 -0.75 13.19 -6.08
C MET A 20 0.57 13.28 -6.85
N VAL A 21 1.68 13.01 -6.18
CA VAL A 21 3.01 12.88 -6.78
C VAL A 21 3.47 11.45 -6.57
N ASN A 22 4.05 10.84 -7.61
CA ASN A 22 4.58 9.49 -7.52
C ASN A 22 5.84 9.30 -8.37
N SER A 23 6.62 8.28 -8.02
CA SER A 23 7.83 7.89 -8.71
C SER A 23 7.66 6.70 -9.67
N TRP A 24 6.41 6.36 -10.04
CA TRP A 24 6.09 5.18 -10.85
C TRP A 24 6.95 5.11 -12.11
N ASN A 25 7.60 3.96 -12.31
CA ASN A 25 8.50 3.68 -13.42
C ASN A 25 9.63 4.71 -13.65
N LYS A 26 10.00 5.48 -12.61
CA LYS A 26 11.10 6.47 -12.63
C LYS A 26 12.13 6.18 -11.54
N PHE A 27 11.64 5.89 -10.34
CA PHE A 27 12.46 5.49 -9.20
C PHE A 27 11.68 4.43 -8.42
N CYS A 28 12.30 3.27 -8.29
CA CYS A 28 11.76 2.15 -7.53
C CYS A 28 12.86 1.56 -6.66
N PHE A 29 12.46 0.83 -5.62
CA PHE A 29 13.39 0.22 -4.69
C PHE A 29 12.88 -1.13 -4.18
N GLN A 30 13.80 -1.98 -3.74
CA GLN A 30 13.49 -3.22 -3.03
C GLN A 30 14.26 -3.25 -1.71
N GLY A 31 13.53 -3.13 -0.60
CA GLY A 31 14.07 -3.11 0.75
C GLY A 31 14.76 -1.80 1.13
N GLY A 32 15.11 -1.67 2.41
CA GLY A 32 15.77 -0.50 2.98
C GLY A 32 14.83 0.36 3.83
N TYR A 33 15.31 1.52 4.24
CA TYR A 33 14.61 2.47 5.09
C TYR A 33 14.18 3.69 4.28
N LEU A 34 12.87 3.91 4.16
CA LEU A 34 12.26 5.09 3.55
C LEU A 34 11.71 6.00 4.66
N GLU A 35 12.06 7.29 4.63
CA GLU A 35 11.51 8.29 5.54
C GLU A 35 11.07 9.55 4.79
N ALA A 36 10.14 10.28 5.40
CA ALA A 36 9.73 11.61 4.98
C ALA A 36 9.55 12.52 6.19
N ARG A 37 9.99 13.77 6.06
CA ARG A 37 9.73 14.82 7.05
C ARG A 37 8.55 15.66 6.60
N VAL A 38 7.46 15.67 7.37
CA VAL A 38 6.17 16.22 6.93
C VAL A 38 5.50 17.09 7.98
N SER A 39 4.64 18.00 7.51
CA SER A 39 3.61 18.68 8.31
C SER A 39 2.25 18.37 7.69
N LEU A 40 1.35 17.81 8.49
CA LEU A 40 0.01 17.39 8.07
C LEU A 40 -0.88 18.60 7.73
N PRO A 41 -1.98 18.44 6.97
CA PRO A 41 -2.84 19.54 6.57
C PRO A 41 -3.69 20.12 7.71
N GLY A 42 -4.01 21.41 7.57
CA GLY A 42 -5.00 22.10 8.40
C GLY A 42 -4.64 22.25 9.87
N LYS A 43 -5.66 22.22 10.73
CA LYS A 43 -5.48 22.38 12.18
C LYS A 43 -4.97 21.12 12.88
N GLY A 44 -5.07 19.95 12.25
CA GLY A 44 -4.63 18.67 12.82
C GLY A 44 -5.65 18.02 13.77
N ASN A 45 -6.76 18.69 14.07
CA ASN A 45 -7.81 18.19 14.97
C ASN A 45 -9.21 18.23 14.34
N VAL A 46 -9.31 18.41 13.02
CA VAL A 46 -10.56 18.40 12.26
C VAL A 46 -10.51 17.25 11.24
N ALA A 47 -11.53 16.40 11.25
CA ALA A 47 -11.61 15.24 10.38
C ALA A 47 -12.02 15.63 8.95
N GLY A 48 -11.38 15.00 7.95
CA GLY A 48 -11.81 15.09 6.56
C GLY A 48 -10.69 15.03 5.54
N TYR A 49 -9.48 15.52 5.86
CA TYR A 49 -8.34 15.33 4.97
C TYR A 49 -7.82 13.89 5.03
N TRP A 50 -7.32 13.41 3.89
CA TRP A 50 -6.63 12.13 3.77
C TRP A 50 -5.23 12.36 3.16
N PRO A 51 -4.26 12.85 3.95
CA PRO A 51 -2.87 12.90 3.55
C PRO A 51 -2.23 11.51 3.70
N ALA A 52 -1.49 11.07 2.69
CA ALA A 52 -0.83 9.77 2.72
C ALA A 52 0.54 9.82 2.05
N ILE A 53 1.47 9.03 2.61
CA ILE A 53 2.73 8.64 1.96
C ILE A 53 2.79 7.12 2.03
N TRP A 54 2.90 6.49 0.86
CA TRP A 54 2.80 5.05 0.72
C TRP A 54 3.58 4.57 -0.48
N THR A 55 3.62 3.25 -0.65
CA THR A 55 4.34 2.61 -1.75
C THR A 55 3.47 1.55 -2.40
N LEU A 56 3.67 1.34 -3.69
CA LEU A 56 3.00 0.31 -4.47
C LEU A 56 4.01 -0.44 -5.34
N GLY A 57 3.79 -1.74 -5.56
CA GLY A 57 4.60 -2.51 -6.53
C GLY A 57 4.45 -1.96 -7.96
N ASN A 58 5.55 -1.84 -8.70
CA ASN A 58 5.64 -1.11 -9.99
C ASN A 58 4.75 -1.67 -11.12
N LEU A 59 4.27 -2.92 -10.99
CA LEU A 59 3.29 -3.49 -11.92
C LEU A 59 1.88 -2.90 -11.73
N GLY A 60 1.57 -2.31 -10.58
CA GLY A 60 0.39 -1.47 -10.40
C GLY A 60 0.76 -0.01 -10.67
N ARG A 61 -0.17 0.76 -11.25
CA ARG A 61 -0.02 2.20 -11.45
C ARG A 61 -1.18 2.93 -10.77
N ALA A 62 -0.85 3.71 -9.75
CA ALA A 62 -1.82 4.53 -9.02
C ALA A 62 -2.62 5.43 -9.97
N GLY A 63 -3.94 5.41 -9.83
CA GLY A 63 -4.88 6.12 -10.71
C GLY A 63 -5.21 5.42 -12.04
N PHE A 64 -4.72 4.19 -12.26
CA PHE A 64 -5.01 3.37 -13.44
C PHE A 64 -5.60 2.03 -13.01
N GLY A 65 -6.93 1.99 -12.84
CA GLY A 65 -7.64 0.85 -12.23
C GLY A 65 -7.34 -0.51 -12.87
N SER A 66 -7.29 -0.58 -14.21
CA SER A 66 -6.99 -1.83 -14.91
C SER A 66 -5.61 -2.41 -14.57
N THR A 67 -4.64 -1.61 -14.14
CA THR A 67 -3.30 -2.10 -13.78
C THR A 67 -3.27 -2.77 -12.42
N VAL A 68 -4.13 -2.36 -11.48
CA VAL A 68 -4.21 -2.92 -10.13
C VAL A 68 -5.20 -4.08 -10.05
N ASP A 69 -6.09 -4.22 -11.03
CA ASP A 69 -7.03 -5.34 -11.15
C ASP A 69 -6.30 -6.70 -11.23
N GLY A 70 -6.51 -7.50 -10.18
CA GLY A 70 -5.82 -8.78 -9.97
C GLY A 70 -4.33 -8.69 -9.63
N LEU A 71 -3.81 -7.50 -9.31
CA LEU A 71 -2.44 -7.30 -8.82
C LEU A 71 -2.38 -6.73 -7.42
N TRP A 72 -3.21 -5.74 -7.10
CA TRP A 72 -3.30 -5.21 -5.75
C TRP A 72 -4.29 -6.05 -4.90
N PRO A 73 -4.02 -6.29 -3.61
CA PRO A 73 -2.77 -6.06 -2.87
C PRO A 73 -1.91 -7.35 -2.77
N TYR A 74 -1.80 -8.13 -3.85
CA TYR A 74 -1.15 -9.45 -3.80
C TYR A 74 0.33 -9.36 -3.46
N SER A 75 0.74 -10.09 -2.43
CA SER A 75 2.16 -10.36 -2.08
C SER A 75 2.35 -11.86 -1.88
N TYR A 76 2.24 -12.60 -2.99
CA TYR A 76 2.10 -14.05 -2.96
C TYR A 76 2.79 -14.72 -4.15
N ASN A 77 3.59 -15.74 -3.84
CA ASN A 77 4.45 -16.43 -4.79
C ASN A 77 4.29 -17.97 -4.70
N THR A 78 3.10 -18.45 -4.33
CA THR A 78 2.81 -19.89 -4.27
C THR A 78 1.81 -20.27 -5.34
N CYS A 79 2.06 -21.38 -6.03
CA CYS A 79 1.11 -21.95 -6.98
C CYS A 79 0.13 -22.88 -6.25
N ASP A 80 -1.02 -22.34 -5.84
CA ASP A 80 -2.12 -23.08 -5.22
C ASP A 80 -3.47 -22.38 -5.46
N SER A 81 -4.56 -22.96 -4.96
CA SER A 81 -5.93 -22.44 -5.18
C SER A 81 -6.17 -21.02 -4.68
N SER A 82 -5.29 -20.47 -3.82
CA SER A 82 -5.43 -19.10 -3.30
C SER A 82 -5.28 -18.02 -4.36
N VAL A 83 -4.73 -18.37 -5.52
CA VAL A 83 -4.55 -17.45 -6.65
C VAL A 83 -5.82 -17.29 -7.49
N LEU A 84 -6.84 -18.13 -7.26
CA LEU A 84 -8.12 -18.10 -7.96
C LEU A 84 -9.01 -16.95 -7.48
N PRO A 85 -10.06 -16.59 -8.24
CA PRO A 85 -11.09 -15.66 -7.77
C PRO A 85 -11.58 -16.03 -6.37
N ASN A 86 -11.66 -15.02 -5.49
CA ASN A 86 -12.02 -15.16 -4.08
C ASN A 86 -11.19 -16.21 -3.32
N GLN A 87 -9.97 -16.54 -3.75
CA GLN A 87 -9.16 -17.64 -3.17
C GLN A 87 -9.86 -19.00 -3.24
N ALA A 88 -10.69 -19.21 -4.28
CA ALA A 88 -11.59 -20.36 -4.43
C ALA A 88 -12.62 -20.49 -3.29
N ASN A 89 -12.86 -19.43 -2.52
CA ASN A 89 -13.82 -19.39 -1.44
C ASN A 89 -14.51 -18.01 -1.38
N PRO A 90 -15.77 -17.88 -1.85
CA PRO A 90 -16.47 -16.60 -1.93
C PRO A 90 -16.71 -15.90 -0.59
N TYR A 91 -16.44 -16.56 0.54
CA TYR A 91 -16.55 -15.98 1.87
C TYR A 91 -15.25 -15.34 2.39
N LEU A 92 -14.14 -15.42 1.65
CA LEU A 92 -12.84 -14.86 2.07
C LEU A 92 -12.57 -13.47 1.52
N SER A 93 -12.80 -13.25 0.22
CA SER A 93 -12.57 -11.97 -0.46
C SER A 93 -13.47 -11.85 -1.70
N LYS A 94 -13.51 -10.65 -2.28
CA LYS A 94 -14.06 -10.36 -3.62
C LYS A 94 -12.96 -10.12 -4.67
N LEU A 95 -11.74 -10.55 -4.37
CA LEU A 95 -10.62 -10.39 -5.27
C LEU A 95 -10.82 -11.19 -6.56
N PRO A 96 -10.47 -10.65 -7.72
CA PRO A 96 -10.63 -11.31 -9.03
C PRO A 96 -9.68 -12.50 -9.25
N GLY A 97 -8.82 -12.81 -8.27
CA GLY A 97 -7.70 -13.73 -8.40
C GLY A 97 -6.40 -13.01 -8.76
N GLN A 98 -5.28 -13.62 -8.41
CA GLN A 98 -3.97 -13.07 -8.72
C GLN A 98 -3.70 -13.26 -10.22
N ARG A 99 -3.76 -12.17 -10.97
CA ARG A 99 -3.66 -12.16 -12.43
C ARG A 99 -2.31 -12.68 -12.93
N LEU A 100 -1.23 -12.30 -12.23
CA LEU A 100 0.13 -12.72 -12.52
C LEU A 100 0.62 -13.69 -11.45
N ASN A 101 -0.02 -14.87 -11.37
CA ASN A 101 0.26 -15.85 -10.32
C ASN A 101 1.37 -16.84 -10.68
N ALA A 102 1.91 -17.52 -9.66
CA ALA A 102 2.99 -18.49 -9.81
C ALA A 102 2.63 -19.76 -10.61
N CYS A 103 1.35 -20.02 -10.88
CA CYS A 103 0.92 -21.14 -11.72
C CYS A 103 0.98 -20.82 -13.22
N VAL A 104 1.30 -19.59 -13.61
CA VAL A 104 1.47 -19.22 -15.02
C VAL A 104 2.87 -19.58 -15.49
N CYS A 105 2.99 -20.67 -16.25
CA CYS A 105 4.30 -21.19 -16.67
C CYS A 105 4.77 -20.69 -18.04
N LYS A 106 3.85 -20.21 -18.88
CA LYS A 106 4.11 -19.65 -20.22
C LYS A 106 3.02 -18.62 -20.55
N GLY A 107 3.34 -17.67 -21.41
CA GLY A 107 2.37 -16.70 -21.94
C GLY A 107 2.60 -15.28 -21.43
N ASP A 108 1.52 -14.51 -21.32
CA ASP A 108 1.55 -13.11 -20.91
C ASP A 108 1.84 -12.95 -19.42
N HIS A 109 3.12 -12.99 -19.06
CA HIS A 109 3.58 -12.91 -17.68
C HIS A 109 5.02 -12.36 -17.64
N PRO A 110 5.34 -11.39 -16.75
CA PRO A 110 6.69 -10.79 -16.70
C PRO A 110 7.77 -11.78 -16.22
N SER A 111 7.38 -12.76 -15.41
CA SER A 111 8.29 -13.73 -14.80
C SER A 111 7.61 -15.09 -14.59
N PRO A 112 7.37 -15.88 -15.66
CA PRO A 112 6.61 -17.13 -15.55
C PRO A 112 7.12 -18.03 -14.41
N GLY A 113 6.20 -18.60 -13.62
CA GLY A 113 6.50 -19.40 -12.44
C GLY A 113 6.78 -18.62 -11.15
N ILE A 114 6.82 -17.28 -11.21
CA ILE A 114 6.96 -16.41 -10.03
C ILE A 114 5.67 -15.62 -9.90
N GLY A 115 4.95 -15.73 -8.78
CA GLY A 115 3.80 -14.89 -8.48
C GLY A 115 4.21 -13.43 -8.30
N ARG A 116 3.49 -12.54 -8.98
CA ARG A 116 3.72 -11.10 -9.04
C ARG A 116 2.47 -10.35 -8.61
N GLY A 117 2.67 -9.13 -8.15
CA GLY A 117 1.57 -8.30 -7.64
C GLY A 117 1.90 -6.81 -7.62
N ALA A 118 1.00 -6.07 -6.99
CA ALA A 118 1.17 -4.66 -6.65
C ALA A 118 0.85 -4.50 -5.16
N PRO A 119 1.69 -5.05 -4.26
CA PRO A 119 1.48 -4.92 -2.83
C PRO A 119 1.67 -3.47 -2.39
N GLU A 120 1.12 -3.14 -1.22
CA GLU A 120 1.08 -1.77 -0.69
C GLU A 120 1.61 -1.70 0.74
N ILE A 121 2.56 -0.80 0.98
CA ILE A 121 3.07 -0.45 2.31
C ILE A 121 2.86 1.05 2.51
N ASP A 122 2.07 1.38 3.52
CA ASP A 122 1.76 2.74 3.91
C ASP A 122 2.77 3.18 4.96
N MET A 123 3.58 4.20 4.64
CA MET A 123 4.35 4.88 5.68
C MET A 123 3.38 5.51 6.67
N PHE A 124 2.35 6.18 6.14
CA PHE A 124 1.13 6.50 6.85
C PHE A 124 -0.01 6.85 5.90
N GLU A 125 -1.23 6.64 6.39
CA GLU A 125 -2.43 7.35 5.99
C GLU A 125 -2.98 8.07 7.22
N ALA A 126 -3.00 9.42 7.21
CA ALA A 126 -3.45 10.16 8.38
C ALA A 126 -4.97 10.34 8.39
N THR A 127 -5.53 10.31 9.59
CA THR A 127 -6.93 10.64 9.85
C THR A 127 -7.02 11.39 11.18
N VAL A 128 -8.19 11.97 11.46
CA VAL A 128 -8.50 12.54 12.77
C VAL A 128 -9.65 11.73 13.35
N GLU A 129 -9.39 11.06 14.47
CA GLU A 129 -10.39 10.29 15.20
C GLU A 129 -11.39 11.22 15.90
N TYR A 130 -12.54 10.64 16.29
CA TYR A 130 -13.54 11.32 17.10
C TYR A 130 -12.93 11.99 18.34
N GLY A 131 -13.31 13.24 18.59
CA GLY A 131 -12.71 14.08 19.64
C GLY A 131 -11.43 14.79 19.22
N GLY A 132 -11.14 14.87 17.92
CA GLY A 132 -10.10 15.74 17.37
C GLY A 132 -8.67 15.22 17.56
N VAL A 133 -8.51 13.90 17.66
CA VAL A 133 -7.20 13.27 17.91
C VAL A 133 -6.60 12.78 16.59
N PRO A 134 -5.53 13.40 16.07
CA PRO A 134 -4.90 12.93 14.86
C PRO A 134 -4.16 11.62 15.08
N SER A 135 -4.28 10.71 14.11
CA SER A 135 -3.55 9.46 14.09
C SER A 135 -3.11 9.08 12.67
N LEU A 136 -2.05 8.28 12.61
CA LEU A 136 -1.46 7.76 11.39
C LEU A 136 -1.73 6.25 11.33
N SER A 137 -2.45 5.79 10.32
CA SER A 137 -2.53 4.36 9.98
C SER A 137 -1.23 3.96 9.29
N MET A 138 -0.44 3.14 9.97
CA MET A 138 0.79 2.54 9.47
C MET A 138 0.49 1.09 9.08
N SER A 139 0.44 0.81 7.78
CA SER A 139 -0.18 -0.41 7.25
C SER A 139 0.65 -1.18 6.23
N TYR A 140 0.44 -2.50 6.23
CA TYR A 140 0.80 -3.39 5.15
C TYR A 140 -0.47 -4.07 4.64
N GLN A 141 -0.85 -3.77 3.40
CA GLN A 141 -2.00 -4.38 2.74
C GLN A 141 -1.56 -5.61 1.96
N VAL A 142 -2.30 -6.70 2.12
CA VAL A 142 -1.88 -8.03 1.66
C VAL A 142 -3.05 -8.85 1.16
N ALA A 143 -2.79 -9.55 0.06
CA ALA A 143 -3.58 -10.68 -0.40
C ALA A 143 -2.66 -11.86 -0.71
N PRO A 144 -3.15 -13.12 -0.62
CA PRO A 144 -4.50 -13.55 -0.24
C PRO A 144 -4.85 -13.33 1.24
N PHE A 145 -6.11 -13.51 1.65
CA PHE A 145 -6.61 -13.22 3.00
C PHE A 145 -6.62 -14.45 3.91
N ASP A 146 -6.37 -14.22 5.19
CA ASP A 146 -6.65 -15.13 6.28
C ASP A 146 -8.15 -15.20 6.54
N PHE A 147 -8.59 -16.28 7.19
CA PHE A 147 -9.95 -16.37 7.69
C PHE A 147 -10.27 -15.19 8.64
N HIS A 148 -11.33 -14.43 8.33
CA HIS A 148 -11.70 -13.17 8.99
C HIS A 148 -10.62 -12.08 8.97
N SER A 149 -9.69 -12.11 8.01
CA SER A 149 -8.59 -11.14 7.89
C SER A 149 -7.71 -11.03 9.14
N LYS A 150 -7.69 -12.09 9.97
CA LYS A 150 -6.98 -12.10 11.26
C LYS A 150 -5.54 -12.58 11.09
N PHE A 151 -4.62 -11.63 11.04
CA PHE A 151 -3.19 -11.91 11.11
C PHE A 151 -2.73 -12.36 12.51
N LYS A 152 -1.60 -13.06 12.57
CA LYS A 152 -1.03 -13.64 13.79
C LYS A 152 -0.23 -12.59 14.58
N LYS A 153 -0.91 -11.88 15.50
CA LYS A 153 -0.33 -10.81 16.35
C LYS A 153 0.93 -11.20 17.14
N LYS A 154 1.17 -12.49 17.40
CA LYS A 154 2.41 -12.96 18.07
C LYS A 154 3.69 -12.71 17.28
N TYR A 155 3.59 -12.45 15.97
CA TYR A 155 4.71 -12.10 15.08
C TYR A 155 4.69 -10.62 14.70
N THR A 156 4.15 -9.80 15.59
CA THR A 156 4.08 -8.36 15.44
C THR A 156 4.42 -7.69 16.76
N LYS A 157 4.88 -6.44 16.73
CA LYS A 157 5.28 -5.73 17.95
C LYS A 157 4.90 -4.26 17.86
N ILE A 158 4.17 -3.78 18.87
CA ILE A 158 4.05 -2.35 19.18
C ILE A 158 5.09 -2.02 20.24
N PHE A 159 5.89 -0.99 20.02
CA PHE A 159 7.01 -0.64 20.92
C PHE A 159 6.59 0.34 22.02
N ASN A 160 5.56 1.13 21.75
CA ASN A 160 5.05 2.22 22.57
C ASN A 160 3.53 2.10 22.72
N PRO A 161 3.03 1.06 23.42
CA PRO A 161 1.60 0.77 23.47
C PRO A 161 0.84 1.88 24.21
N GLY A 162 -0.28 2.29 23.64
CA GLY A 162 -1.19 3.23 24.26
C GLY A 162 -2.17 3.81 23.26
N GLN A 163 -3.05 4.71 23.70
CA GLN A 163 -4.11 5.23 22.85
C GLN A 163 -4.39 6.69 23.11
N ARG A 164 -4.64 7.43 22.03
CA ARG A 164 -5.08 8.84 22.04
C ARG A 164 -4.14 9.79 22.79
N ILE A 165 -2.86 9.43 22.87
CA ILE A 165 -1.79 10.28 23.43
C ILE A 165 -0.68 10.34 22.38
N PRO A 166 -0.23 11.55 21.97
CA PRO A 166 0.87 11.70 21.02
C PRO A 166 2.09 10.85 21.38
N GLY A 167 2.68 10.20 20.38
CA GLY A 167 3.82 9.30 20.56
C GLY A 167 3.45 7.90 21.07
N GLN A 168 2.18 7.56 21.22
CA GLN A 168 1.72 6.20 21.50
C GLN A 168 1.13 5.52 20.26
N THR A 169 1.12 4.19 20.28
CA THR A 169 0.66 3.36 19.18
C THR A 169 -0.30 2.28 19.68
N LYS A 170 -1.38 2.03 18.95
CA LYS A 170 -2.28 0.88 19.20
C LYS A 170 -2.48 0.08 17.92
N TYR A 171 -2.92 -1.17 18.06
CA TYR A 171 -3.42 -1.92 16.90
C TYR A 171 -4.63 -1.20 16.31
N ASN A 172 -4.67 -1.08 14.99
CA ASN A 172 -5.89 -0.65 14.32
C ASN A 172 -6.92 -1.77 14.39
N MET A 173 -8.19 -1.41 14.56
CA MET A 173 -9.30 -2.37 14.56
C MET A 173 -9.78 -2.69 13.13
N TYR A 174 -9.48 -1.81 12.17
CA TYR A 174 -9.72 -2.07 10.76
C TYR A 174 -8.74 -3.14 10.25
N LEU A 175 -9.29 -4.26 9.80
CA LEU A 175 -8.52 -5.40 9.27
C LEU A 175 -8.60 -5.50 7.73
N GLY A 176 -9.24 -4.52 7.09
CA GLY A 176 -9.46 -4.48 5.65
C GLY A 176 -10.94 -4.52 5.28
N ASP A 177 -11.20 -4.75 4.00
CA ASP A 177 -12.52 -4.92 3.41
C ASP A 177 -12.57 -6.18 2.54
N ASP A 178 -13.49 -6.28 1.59
CA ASP A 178 -13.59 -7.44 0.71
C ASP A 178 -12.52 -7.48 -0.40
N MET A 179 -11.80 -6.38 -0.64
CA MET A 179 -10.75 -6.22 -1.63
C MET A 179 -9.35 -6.16 -1.03
N GLN A 180 -9.22 -5.97 0.29
CA GLN A 180 -7.94 -6.06 1.00
C GLN A 180 -8.02 -6.68 2.40
N GLN A 181 -6.97 -7.40 2.82
CA GLN A 181 -6.62 -7.58 4.23
C GLN A 181 -5.50 -6.59 4.57
N THR A 182 -5.56 -5.97 5.75
CA THR A 182 -4.49 -5.06 6.21
C THR A 182 -3.96 -5.42 7.59
N LEU A 183 -2.66 -5.29 7.76
CA LEU A 183 -1.95 -5.36 9.03
C LEU A 183 -1.57 -3.95 9.41
N SER A 184 -2.24 -3.38 10.40
CA SER A 184 -2.12 -1.95 10.66
C SER A 184 -2.11 -1.58 12.14
N ALA A 185 -1.40 -0.49 12.44
CA ALA A 185 -1.37 0.15 13.73
C ALA A 185 -1.63 1.65 13.58
N LEU A 186 -2.27 2.24 14.59
CA LEU A 186 -2.54 3.67 14.67
C LEU A 186 -1.50 4.30 15.58
N HIS A 187 -0.68 5.20 15.03
CA HIS A 187 0.26 6.01 15.78
C HIS A 187 -0.32 7.41 15.99
N TYR A 188 -0.40 7.84 17.25
CA TYR A 188 -0.98 9.13 17.61
C TYR A 188 0.06 10.24 17.51
N VAL A 189 -0.34 11.38 16.96
CA VAL A 189 0.55 12.53 16.73
C VAL A 189 0.01 13.78 17.43
N ASP A 190 0.86 14.77 17.63
CA ASP A 190 0.40 16.07 18.14
C ASP A 190 -0.17 16.91 16.99
N SER A 191 -1.23 17.65 17.26
CA SER A 191 -1.80 18.61 16.32
C SER A 191 -0.83 19.74 15.93
N SER A 192 0.23 19.98 16.71
CA SER A 192 1.31 20.92 16.40
C SER A 192 2.00 20.58 15.08
N VAL A 193 2.07 19.29 14.70
CA VAL A 193 2.66 18.78 13.46
C VAL A 193 1.73 18.96 12.25
N SER A 194 0.85 19.97 12.27
CA SER A 194 -0.06 20.28 11.17
C SER A 194 0.00 21.75 10.75
N GLY A 195 -0.51 22.05 9.57
CA GLY A 195 -0.66 23.40 9.04
C GLY A 195 0.66 24.09 8.71
N GLY A 196 1.77 23.34 8.58
CA GLY A 196 3.09 23.90 8.35
C GLY A 196 3.75 24.51 9.59
N ARG A 197 3.17 24.29 10.79
CA ARG A 197 3.70 24.80 12.07
C ARG A 197 4.95 24.05 12.50
N GLU A 198 4.80 22.74 12.72
CA GLU A 198 5.89 21.82 13.03
C GLU A 198 5.94 20.68 12.01
N TYR A 199 7.10 20.03 11.95
CA TYR A 199 7.36 18.90 11.08
C TYR A 199 7.91 17.74 11.90
N GLN A 200 7.44 16.54 11.58
CA GLN A 200 7.91 15.30 12.19
C GLN A 200 8.39 14.33 11.11
N VAL A 201 9.31 13.45 11.47
CA VAL A 201 9.82 12.42 10.56
C VAL A 201 9.05 11.13 10.77
N TYR A 202 8.49 10.58 9.70
CA TYR A 202 7.94 9.23 9.70
C TYR A 202 8.66 8.39 8.67
N GLY A 203 8.74 7.09 8.91
CA GLY A 203 9.40 6.18 7.98
C GLY A 203 9.06 4.74 8.23
N PHE A 204 9.41 3.89 7.27
CA PHE A 204 9.43 2.46 7.45
C PHE A 204 10.70 1.86 6.87
N GLU A 205 11.20 0.82 7.54
CA GLU A 205 12.21 -0.09 7.03
C GLU A 205 11.52 -1.38 6.64
N TYR A 206 11.96 -2.00 5.54
CA TYR A 206 11.54 -3.36 5.24
C TYR A 206 12.65 -4.20 4.63
N GLU A 207 12.60 -5.48 4.96
CA GLU A 207 13.39 -6.54 4.36
C GLU A 207 12.46 -7.44 3.54
N PRO A 208 12.60 -7.47 2.20
CA PRO A 208 11.79 -8.32 1.32
C PRO A 208 11.96 -9.82 1.60
N GLY A 209 10.92 -10.60 1.27
CA GLY A 209 11.00 -12.05 1.19
C GLY A 209 10.15 -12.79 2.23
N PRO A 210 10.24 -14.14 2.24
CA PRO A 210 9.37 -15.00 3.03
C PRO A 210 9.65 -14.98 4.54
N ASP A 211 10.85 -14.56 4.93
CA ASP A 211 11.28 -14.38 6.33
C ASP A 211 11.52 -12.90 6.69
N GLY A 212 11.11 -12.01 5.80
CA GLY A 212 11.29 -10.57 5.93
C GLY A 212 10.47 -9.91 7.03
N TYR A 213 10.57 -8.58 7.12
CA TYR A 213 9.77 -7.77 8.03
C TYR A 213 9.50 -6.37 7.46
N ILE A 214 8.55 -5.67 8.07
CA ILE A 214 8.34 -4.23 7.93
C ILE A 214 8.32 -3.62 9.34
N GLN A 215 9.02 -2.52 9.55
CA GLN A 215 9.08 -1.80 10.82
C GLN A 215 8.89 -0.30 10.56
N TRP A 216 7.96 0.31 11.29
CA TRP A 216 7.66 1.73 11.19
C TRP A 216 8.30 2.52 12.32
N TYR A 217 8.57 3.78 12.02
CA TYR A 217 9.31 4.71 12.87
C TYR A 217 8.62 6.08 12.91
N ALA A 218 8.69 6.73 14.06
CA ALA A 218 8.41 8.15 14.25
C ALA A 218 9.65 8.80 14.90
N ASP A 219 10.19 9.85 14.29
CA ASP A 219 11.46 10.50 14.67
C ASP A 219 12.63 9.51 14.89
N GLY A 220 12.72 8.50 14.01
CA GLY A 220 13.75 7.46 14.09
C GLY A 220 13.54 6.43 15.22
N ILE A 221 12.46 6.56 16.01
CA ILE A 221 12.12 5.62 17.08
C ILE A 221 11.14 4.57 16.52
N PRO A 222 11.40 3.25 16.69
CA PRO A 222 10.50 2.21 16.21
C PRO A 222 9.19 2.23 17.00
N VAL A 223 8.06 2.12 16.29
CA VAL A 223 6.70 2.21 16.88
C VAL A 223 5.84 0.97 16.60
N TRP A 224 6.02 0.35 15.43
CA TRP A 224 5.24 -0.80 14.98
C TRP A 224 6.12 -1.72 14.13
N ARG A 225 5.92 -3.03 14.23
CA ARG A 225 6.64 -4.04 13.42
C ARG A 225 5.73 -5.20 13.06
N VAL A 226 5.88 -5.67 11.83
CA VAL A 226 5.26 -6.86 11.26
C VAL A 226 6.33 -7.77 10.68
N ASP A 227 6.45 -9.00 11.17
CA ASP A 227 7.28 -10.03 10.52
C ASP A 227 6.45 -10.85 9.54
N ALA A 228 7.06 -11.39 8.47
CA ALA A 228 6.37 -12.18 7.43
C ALA A 228 5.49 -13.31 8.00
N LYS A 229 5.91 -13.90 9.13
CA LYS A 229 5.20 -14.98 9.83
C LYS A 229 3.82 -14.56 10.36
N SER A 230 3.56 -13.27 10.52
CA SER A 230 2.25 -12.71 10.87
C SER A 230 1.15 -13.09 9.86
N VAL A 231 1.53 -13.26 8.59
CA VAL A 231 0.69 -13.70 7.48
C VAL A 231 1.14 -15.06 6.94
N GLY A 232 1.69 -15.92 7.81
CA GLY A 232 2.11 -17.26 7.42
C GLY A 232 0.95 -18.20 7.08
N PRO A 233 1.24 -19.46 6.70
CA PRO A 233 0.23 -20.41 6.22
C PRO A 233 -1.00 -20.52 7.14
N ASN A 234 -2.16 -20.66 6.53
CA ASN A 234 -3.44 -20.76 7.20
C ASN A 234 -4.31 -21.81 6.51
N GLU A 235 -4.56 -22.91 7.23
CA GLU A 235 -5.28 -24.08 6.72
C GLU A 235 -6.75 -23.78 6.43
N ILE A 236 -7.39 -22.90 7.23
CA ILE A 236 -8.81 -22.56 7.06
C ILE A 236 -9.02 -21.78 5.77
N SER A 237 -8.18 -20.78 5.51
CA SER A 237 -8.20 -20.04 4.25
C SER A 237 -7.50 -20.76 3.09
N ARG A 238 -6.84 -21.90 3.35
CA ARG A 238 -6.01 -22.68 2.41
C ARG A 238 -4.92 -21.87 1.73
N VAL A 239 -4.33 -20.93 2.48
CA VAL A 239 -3.29 -20.03 1.98
C VAL A 239 -1.93 -20.45 2.51
N SER A 240 -0.93 -20.43 1.65
CA SER A 240 0.48 -20.66 1.94
C SER A 240 1.14 -19.39 2.51
N GLN A 241 2.46 -19.41 2.71
CA GLN A 241 3.20 -18.24 3.22
C GLN A 241 3.09 -17.07 2.22
N ARG A 242 2.51 -15.94 2.65
CA ARG A 242 2.65 -14.66 1.93
C ARG A 242 4.01 -14.06 2.25
N VAL A 243 4.56 -13.25 1.36
CA VAL A 243 5.91 -12.67 1.54
C VAL A 243 5.83 -11.21 1.95
N ILE A 244 6.87 -10.69 2.62
CA ILE A 244 7.08 -9.25 2.61
C ILE A 244 7.46 -8.85 1.18
N PRO A 245 6.91 -7.76 0.62
CA PRO A 245 6.98 -7.47 -0.81
C PRO A 245 8.38 -7.56 -1.41
N GLU A 246 8.52 -8.39 -2.44
CA GLU A 246 9.75 -8.51 -3.24
C GLU A 246 9.72 -7.67 -4.52
N GLU A 247 8.56 -7.09 -4.84
CA GLU A 247 8.36 -6.23 -5.99
C GLU A 247 9.24 -4.96 -5.91
N PRO A 248 9.71 -4.42 -7.05
CA PRO A 248 10.21 -3.05 -7.07
C PRO A 248 9.07 -2.10 -6.69
N MET A 249 9.20 -1.43 -5.55
CA MET A 249 8.21 -0.53 -4.98
C MET A 249 8.49 0.91 -5.41
N TYR A 250 7.47 1.69 -5.73
CA TYR A 250 7.61 3.13 -5.99
C TYR A 250 6.82 3.95 -4.97
N ILE A 251 7.20 5.22 -4.80
CA ILE A 251 6.68 6.11 -3.76
C ILE A 251 5.48 6.89 -4.29
N ILE A 252 4.46 7.05 -3.47
CA ILE A 252 3.28 7.85 -3.72
C ILE A 252 3.04 8.78 -2.53
N MET A 253 2.73 10.03 -2.84
CA MET A 253 2.37 11.06 -1.86
C MET A 253 1.12 11.76 -2.36
N ASN A 254 0.07 11.81 -1.55
CA ASN A 254 -1.18 12.48 -1.90
C ASN A 254 -1.76 13.26 -0.73
N LEU A 255 -2.60 14.24 -1.09
CA LEU A 255 -3.59 14.80 -0.20
C LEU A 255 -4.97 14.54 -0.84
N GLY A 256 -5.87 13.89 -0.13
CA GLY A 256 -7.22 13.59 -0.58
C GLY A 256 -8.28 14.06 0.41
N ILE A 257 -9.53 13.79 0.03
CA ILE A 257 -10.74 13.92 0.86
C ILE A 257 -11.71 12.84 0.39
N SER A 258 -12.21 12.01 1.30
CA SER A 258 -13.08 10.87 0.95
C SER A 258 -13.76 10.29 2.19
N GLU A 259 -15.06 10.04 2.07
CA GLU A 259 -15.87 9.40 3.12
C GLU A 259 -15.49 7.92 3.34
N ASN A 260 -14.80 7.29 2.38
CA ASN A 260 -14.33 5.92 2.53
C ASN A 260 -13.18 5.78 3.54
N PHE A 261 -12.46 6.86 3.84
CA PHE A 261 -11.30 6.83 4.74
C PHE A 261 -11.62 7.37 6.14
N GLY A 262 -12.60 8.27 6.25
CA GLY A 262 -13.00 8.83 7.52
C GLY A 262 -14.17 9.80 7.38
N ALA A 263 -14.74 10.18 8.52
CA ALA A 263 -15.76 11.22 8.54
C ALA A 263 -15.18 12.56 8.05
N ILE A 264 -16.00 13.33 7.35
CA ILE A 264 -15.64 14.66 6.87
C ILE A 264 -16.46 15.68 7.65
N ASP A 265 -15.79 16.45 8.51
CA ASP A 265 -16.39 17.56 9.25
C ASP A 265 -16.42 18.82 8.37
N MET A 266 -17.31 18.81 7.38
CA MET A 266 -17.41 19.88 6.37
C MET A 266 -17.69 21.27 6.95
N ASP A 267 -18.26 21.36 8.15
CA ASP A 267 -18.57 22.63 8.81
C ASP A 267 -17.32 23.30 9.41
N ASN A 268 -16.36 22.49 9.87
CA ASN A 268 -15.12 22.99 10.48
C ASN A 268 -13.88 22.80 9.59
N LEU A 269 -13.99 22.03 8.50
CA LEU A 269 -12.87 21.76 7.59
C LEU A 269 -12.57 22.99 6.73
N GLU A 270 -11.35 23.52 6.87
CA GLU A 270 -10.92 24.74 6.20
C GLU A 270 -10.34 24.45 4.80
N PHE A 271 -10.45 25.39 3.86
CA PHE A 271 -9.80 25.26 2.56
C PHE A 271 -9.20 26.62 2.17
N PRO A 272 -8.03 26.64 1.49
CA PRO A 272 -7.21 25.49 1.11
C PRO A 272 -6.41 24.90 2.29
N ALA A 273 -6.00 23.63 2.16
CA ALA A 273 -5.09 22.99 3.11
C ALA A 273 -4.00 22.22 2.36
N SER A 274 -2.82 22.13 2.95
CA SER A 274 -1.66 21.53 2.30
C SER A 274 -0.98 20.47 3.16
N LEU A 275 -0.60 19.35 2.54
CA LEU A 275 0.41 18.44 3.08
C LEU A 275 1.78 19.01 2.70
N TYR A 276 2.60 19.34 3.70
CA TYR A 276 3.96 19.85 3.50
C TYR A 276 4.95 18.70 3.64
N ILE A 277 5.85 18.57 2.67
CA ILE A 277 6.89 17.53 2.64
C ILE A 277 8.22 18.24 2.46
N ASP A 278 9.04 18.24 3.51
CA ASP A 278 10.36 18.86 3.50
C ASP A 278 11.33 18.02 2.67
N TYR A 279 11.47 16.74 3.02
CA TYR A 279 12.26 15.79 2.27
C TYR A 279 11.63 14.40 2.26
N VAL A 280 12.09 13.59 1.30
CA VAL A 280 11.93 12.14 1.26
C VAL A 280 13.32 11.55 1.07
N ARG A 281 13.69 10.53 1.87
CA ARG A 281 15.01 9.89 1.81
C ARG A 281 14.86 8.38 1.86
N LEU A 282 15.64 7.70 1.02
CA LEU A 282 15.78 6.26 1.02
C LEU A 282 17.23 5.92 1.39
N TYR A 283 17.38 5.00 2.34
CA TYR A 283 18.66 4.46 2.76
C TYR A 283 18.69 2.95 2.52
N GLN A 284 19.76 2.47 1.90
CA GLN A 284 20.02 1.05 1.72
C GLN A 284 21.44 0.74 2.19
N HIS A 285 21.63 -0.46 2.73
CA HIS A 285 22.96 -0.93 3.08
C HIS A 285 23.84 -0.98 1.81
N PRO A 286 25.11 -0.51 1.83
CA PRO A 286 25.94 -0.39 0.61
C PRO A 286 26.13 -1.69 -0.17
N LYS A 287 26.02 -2.84 0.50
CA LYS A 287 26.11 -4.18 -0.12
C LYS A 287 24.77 -4.73 -0.65
N ARG A 288 23.67 -4.01 -0.48
CA ARG A 288 22.29 -4.46 -0.79
C ARG A 288 21.49 -3.33 -1.45
N ILE A 289 22.11 -2.65 -2.42
CA ILE A 289 21.45 -1.59 -3.18
C ILE A 289 20.57 -2.22 -4.27
N LYS A 290 19.27 -1.92 -4.25
CA LYS A 290 18.30 -2.35 -5.26
C LYS A 290 17.38 -1.17 -5.59
N LEU A 291 17.72 -0.43 -6.65
CA LEU A 291 17.07 0.83 -7.06
C LEU A 291 16.50 0.81 -8.49
N SER A 292 16.24 -0.38 -9.04
CA SER A 292 15.68 -0.53 -10.39
C SER A 292 14.16 -0.71 -10.33
N CYS A 293 13.44 -0.12 -11.29
CA CYS A 293 12.04 -0.47 -11.57
C CYS A 293 11.92 -1.76 -12.40
N ASP A 294 13.02 -2.21 -13.02
CA ASP A 294 13.11 -3.42 -13.83
C ASP A 294 14.28 -4.30 -13.36
N PRO A 295 14.27 -4.77 -12.10
CA PRO A 295 15.34 -5.61 -11.59
C PRO A 295 15.27 -7.02 -12.23
N PRO A 296 16.43 -7.70 -12.44
CA PRO A 296 16.44 -9.00 -13.11
C PRO A 296 15.60 -10.10 -12.44
N ASP A 297 15.42 -10.03 -11.11
CA ASP A 297 14.62 -10.97 -10.33
C ASP A 297 13.11 -10.65 -10.36
N ARG A 298 12.73 -9.42 -10.70
CA ARG A 298 11.33 -8.95 -10.76
C ARG A 298 11.13 -7.95 -11.92
N PRO A 299 11.36 -8.33 -13.19
CA PRO A 299 11.23 -7.42 -14.33
C PRO A 299 9.81 -6.89 -14.46
N THR A 300 9.67 -5.65 -14.95
CA THR A 300 8.40 -4.96 -15.19
C THR A 300 8.35 -4.23 -16.52
N ALA A 301 9.48 -3.75 -17.05
CA ALA A 301 9.50 -2.78 -18.15
C ALA A 301 8.87 -3.33 -19.42
N LYS A 302 9.30 -4.52 -19.87
CA LYS A 302 8.74 -5.18 -21.06
C LYS A 302 7.24 -5.46 -20.90
N TYR A 303 6.82 -5.87 -19.72
CA TYR A 303 5.41 -6.14 -19.44
C TYR A 303 4.58 -4.86 -19.56
N ILE A 304 5.00 -3.78 -18.91
CA ILE A 304 4.32 -2.47 -18.99
C ILE A 304 4.21 -1.99 -20.44
N LEU A 305 5.31 -2.05 -21.21
CA LEU A 305 5.36 -1.60 -22.60
C LEU A 305 4.48 -2.44 -23.54
N ASN A 306 4.29 -3.72 -23.24
CA ASN A 306 3.41 -4.61 -24.01
C ASN A 306 1.91 -4.39 -23.71
N HIS A 307 1.56 -3.66 -22.65
CA HIS A 307 0.18 -3.44 -22.22
C HIS A 307 -0.24 -1.96 -22.20
N PRO A 308 -0.02 -1.19 -23.30
CA PRO A 308 -0.22 0.25 -23.26
C PRO A 308 -1.66 0.68 -22.97
N ARG A 309 -2.66 -0.15 -23.30
CA ARG A 309 -4.06 0.15 -22.94
C ARG A 309 -4.23 0.21 -21.42
N ALA A 310 -3.68 -0.74 -20.68
CA ALA A 310 -3.78 -0.75 -19.22
C ALA A 310 -2.97 0.40 -18.61
N TYR A 311 -1.70 0.54 -19.03
CA TYR A 311 -0.77 1.43 -18.34
C TYR A 311 -0.82 2.88 -18.79
N PHE A 312 -1.37 3.22 -19.95
CA PHE A 312 -1.41 4.60 -20.46
C PHE A 312 -2.81 5.14 -20.75
N ASN A 313 -3.87 4.36 -20.50
CA ASN A 313 -5.25 4.83 -20.58
C ASN A 313 -6.01 4.61 -19.25
N ARG A 314 -6.26 5.71 -18.53
CA ARG A 314 -6.94 5.70 -17.23
C ARG A 314 -8.44 5.37 -17.31
N ASN A 315 -9.03 5.37 -18.50
CA ASN A 315 -10.46 5.09 -18.68
C ASN A 315 -10.77 3.60 -18.54
N TYR A 316 -9.78 2.72 -18.66
CA TYR A 316 -9.95 1.30 -18.37
C TYR A 316 -9.75 1.07 -16.87
N THR A 317 -10.83 0.68 -16.21
CA THR A 317 -10.87 0.49 -14.75
C THR A 317 -10.71 -0.97 -14.37
N THR A 318 -10.95 -1.90 -15.30
CA THR A 318 -10.72 -3.35 -15.13
C THR A 318 -9.79 -3.90 -16.19
N TRP A 319 -9.06 -4.99 -15.90
CA TRP A 319 -8.19 -5.65 -16.86
C TRP A 319 -8.98 -6.18 -18.06
N LYS A 320 -10.22 -6.64 -17.84
CA LYS A 320 -11.10 -7.14 -18.91
C LYS A 320 -11.33 -6.10 -20.01
N GLU A 321 -11.52 -4.82 -19.65
CA GLU A 321 -11.77 -3.74 -20.63
C GLU A 321 -10.56 -3.45 -21.55
N THR A 322 -9.36 -3.88 -21.15
CA THR A 322 -8.14 -3.72 -21.95
C THR A 322 -8.11 -4.66 -23.16
N GLY A 323 -8.80 -5.81 -23.09
CA GLY A 323 -8.82 -6.83 -24.14
C GLY A 323 -7.62 -7.78 -24.18
N TYR A 324 -6.67 -7.70 -23.25
CA TYR A 324 -5.46 -8.55 -23.25
C TYR A 324 -5.71 -10.01 -22.82
N GLY A 325 -6.87 -10.31 -22.23
CA GLY A 325 -7.18 -11.64 -21.70
C GLY A 325 -6.39 -11.97 -20.43
N LEU A 326 -6.62 -13.14 -19.84
CA LEU A 326 -5.86 -13.63 -18.69
C LEU A 326 -4.87 -14.72 -19.14
N PRO A 327 -3.65 -14.78 -18.58
CA PRO A 327 -2.74 -15.86 -18.87
C PRO A 327 -3.31 -17.20 -18.39
N LYS A 328 -3.02 -18.27 -19.14
CA LYS A 328 -3.37 -19.64 -18.72
C LYS A 328 -2.45 -20.07 -17.57
N TYR A 329 -3.02 -20.74 -16.58
CA TYR A 329 -2.30 -21.27 -15.43
C TYR A 329 -2.44 -22.80 -15.34
N ASP A 330 -1.48 -23.44 -14.66
CA ASP A 330 -1.41 -24.89 -14.44
C ASP A 330 -1.03 -25.19 -12.98
N PHE A 331 -1.91 -25.88 -12.25
CA PHE A 331 -1.70 -26.25 -10.85
C PHE A 331 -0.78 -27.46 -10.65
N SER A 332 -0.36 -28.15 -11.72
CA SER A 332 0.71 -29.16 -11.62
C SER A 332 2.07 -28.53 -11.27
N GLY A 333 2.14 -27.19 -11.29
CA GLY A 333 3.35 -26.39 -11.12
C GLY A 333 4.15 -26.41 -12.41
N CYS A 334 5.05 -25.43 -12.62
CA CYS A 334 5.87 -25.34 -13.84
C CYS A 334 6.92 -26.45 -14.00
N LYS A 335 6.64 -27.62 -13.43
CA LYS A 335 7.28 -28.90 -13.68
C LYS A 335 7.05 -29.25 -15.14
N LYS A 336 8.15 -29.46 -15.86
CA LYS A 336 8.13 -29.91 -17.26
C LYS A 336 7.73 -31.37 -17.35
#